data_AF-A0A7K4NF92-F1
#
_entry.id   AF-A0A7K4NF92-F1
#
_cell.length_a   1.000
_cell.length_b   1.000
_cell.length_c   1.000
_cell.angle_alpha   90.00
_cell.angle_beta   90.00
_cell.angle_gamma   90.00
#
_symmetry.space_group_name_H-M   'P 1'
#
loop_
_entity.id
_entity.type
_entity.pdbx_description
1 polymer ?
#
loop_
_entity_poly.entity_id
_entity_poly.type
_entity_poly.pdbx_seq_one_letter_code
_entity_poly.pdbx_strand_id
1 'polypeptide(L)'
;PFSKKTLLESDKKLVRSITGIDCSWNLAISAFQKPFTGISRKLPPLLAGNPINYSKLNKLTTVEALAGAVYILGESELTHTLLQKFKWGPTFFALNKNLLQDYSKAQSESEILEISHEYGLPDSQFI
;
A
#
# COMPACT_ATOMS: atom_id res chain seq x y z
N PRO A 1 2.00 5.56 -6.39
CA PRO A 1 0.71 6.12 -5.88
C PRO A 1 -0.22 6.67 -6.98
N PHE A 2 0.28 7.08 -8.13
CA PHE A 2 -0.51 7.71 -9.21
C PHE A 2 -1.11 6.75 -10.24
N SER A 3 -1.05 5.43 -10.00
CA SER A 3 -1.66 4.47 -10.93
C SER A 3 -3.18 4.64 -10.94
N LYS A 4 -3.80 4.45 -12.11
CA LYS A 4 -5.27 4.37 -12.22
C LYS A 4 -5.83 3.12 -11.57
N LYS A 5 -5.06 2.02 -11.56
CA LYS A 5 -5.48 0.72 -11.03
C LYS A 5 -4.99 0.48 -9.61
N THR A 6 -5.85 -0.04 -8.77
CA THR A 6 -5.53 -0.44 -7.38
C THR A 6 -5.03 -1.88 -7.36
N LEU A 7 -4.07 -2.16 -6.48
CA LEU A 7 -3.54 -3.50 -6.24
C LEU A 7 -4.63 -4.40 -5.66
N LEU A 8 -4.83 -5.56 -6.26
CA LEU A 8 -5.71 -6.63 -5.76
C LEU A 8 -4.90 -7.91 -5.56
N GLU A 9 -5.42 -8.86 -4.78
CA GLU A 9 -4.79 -10.18 -4.61
C GLU A 9 -4.58 -10.88 -5.96
N SER A 10 -5.54 -10.75 -6.87
CA SER A 10 -5.50 -11.39 -8.19
C SER A 10 -4.30 -10.97 -9.05
N ASP A 11 -3.66 -9.82 -8.76
CA ASP A 11 -2.42 -9.39 -9.40
C ASP A 11 -1.25 -10.34 -9.12
N LYS A 12 -1.32 -11.18 -8.09
CA LYS A 12 -0.32 -12.22 -7.78
C LYS A 12 -0.06 -13.14 -8.96
N LYS A 13 -1.07 -13.39 -9.79
CA LYS A 13 -0.96 -14.24 -11.00
C LYS A 13 -0.20 -13.56 -12.14
N LEU A 14 -0.04 -12.24 -12.08
CA LEU A 14 0.54 -11.42 -13.16
C LEU A 14 2.01 -11.05 -12.90
N VAL A 15 2.46 -11.07 -11.65
CA VAL A 15 3.77 -10.58 -11.25
C VAL A 15 4.57 -11.62 -10.48
N ARG A 16 5.90 -11.54 -10.57
CA ARG A 16 6.84 -12.35 -9.77
C ARG A 16 7.67 -11.53 -8.78
N SER A 17 7.55 -10.21 -8.83
CA SER A 17 8.32 -9.26 -8.04
C SER A 17 7.57 -7.95 -7.90
N ILE A 18 7.89 -7.19 -6.84
CA ILE A 18 7.40 -5.83 -6.61
C ILE A 18 8.58 -4.87 -6.66
N THR A 19 8.41 -3.74 -7.35
CA THR A 19 9.41 -2.68 -7.43
C THR A 19 8.93 -1.47 -6.65
N GLY A 20 9.67 -1.09 -5.60
CA GLY A 20 9.47 0.18 -4.89
C GLY A 20 10.34 1.28 -5.51
N ILE A 21 9.75 2.44 -5.77
CA ILE A 21 10.50 3.63 -6.20
C ILE A 21 10.78 4.49 -4.97
N ASP A 22 12.02 4.44 -4.49
CA ASP A 22 12.41 5.15 -3.27
C ASP A 22 12.64 6.64 -3.54
N CYS A 23 11.78 7.47 -2.95
CA CYS A 23 11.87 8.92 -3.03
C CYS A 23 11.12 9.56 -1.85
N SER A 24 11.45 10.81 -1.54
CA SER A 24 10.65 11.57 -0.57
C SER A 24 9.30 11.96 -1.17
N TRP A 25 8.29 12.17 -0.32
CA TRP A 25 6.99 12.66 -0.76
C TRP A 25 7.05 14.01 -1.49
N ASN A 26 8.06 14.84 -1.17
CA ASN A 26 8.29 16.12 -1.84
C ASN A 26 8.74 15.95 -3.31
N LEU A 27 9.38 14.82 -3.64
CA LEU A 27 9.88 14.51 -4.97
C LEU A 27 9.00 13.48 -5.70
N ALA A 28 7.89 13.03 -5.11
CA ALA A 28 7.08 11.96 -5.68
C ALA A 28 6.56 12.30 -7.08
N ILE A 29 6.06 13.52 -7.31
CA ILE A 29 5.53 13.90 -8.63
C ILE A 29 6.63 13.81 -9.70
N SER A 30 7.80 14.42 -9.45
CA SER A 30 8.90 14.42 -10.41
C SER A 30 9.55 13.03 -10.57
N ALA A 31 9.63 12.24 -9.51
CA ALA A 31 10.13 10.87 -9.58
C ALA A 31 9.23 9.97 -10.44
N PHE A 32 7.90 10.13 -10.33
CA PHE A 32 6.91 9.32 -11.04
C PHE A 32 6.55 9.84 -12.45
N GLN A 33 7.07 11.00 -12.86
CA GLN A 33 7.02 11.44 -14.27
C GLN A 33 7.94 10.61 -15.18
N LYS A 34 8.93 9.93 -14.60
CA LYS A 34 9.81 9.03 -15.36
C LYS A 34 9.04 7.78 -15.81
N PRO A 35 9.27 7.29 -17.04
CA PRO A 35 8.67 6.04 -17.47
C PRO A 35 9.29 4.87 -16.69
N PHE A 36 8.44 3.99 -16.17
CA PHE A 36 8.84 2.72 -15.55
C PHE A 36 8.20 1.57 -16.32
N THR A 37 8.95 0.48 -16.47
CA THR A 37 8.44 -0.77 -17.04
C THR A 37 7.76 -1.61 -15.96
N GLY A 38 6.77 -2.42 -16.36
CA GLY A 38 6.02 -3.31 -15.47
C GLY A 38 4.55 -2.93 -15.30
N ILE A 39 3.87 -3.65 -14.41
CA ILE A 39 2.43 -3.47 -14.17
C ILE A 39 2.26 -2.45 -13.04
N SER A 40 1.79 -1.25 -13.39
CA SER A 40 1.60 -0.18 -12.40
C SER A 40 0.33 -0.39 -11.57
N ARG A 41 0.47 -0.31 -10.24
CA ARG A 41 -0.63 -0.36 -9.26
C ARG A 41 -0.42 0.70 -8.18
N LYS A 42 -1.52 1.27 -7.68
CA LYS A 42 -1.54 2.01 -6.41
C LYS A 42 -2.03 1.08 -5.31
N LEU A 43 -1.62 1.35 -4.07
CA LEU A 43 -2.18 0.64 -2.93
C LEU A 43 -3.59 1.17 -2.63
N PRO A 44 -4.47 0.32 -2.05
CA PRO A 44 -5.65 0.82 -1.38
C PRO A 44 -5.27 1.74 -0.20
N PRO A 45 -6.20 2.53 0.33
CA PRO A 45 -5.90 3.49 1.38
C PRO A 45 -5.32 2.82 2.64
N LEU A 46 -4.17 3.29 3.11
CA LEU A 46 -3.51 2.77 4.31
C LEU A 46 -2.97 3.91 5.18
N LEU A 47 -2.97 3.70 6.49
CA LEU A 47 -2.45 4.64 7.47
C LEU A 47 -0.96 4.42 7.69
N ALA A 48 -0.18 5.50 7.66
CA ALA A 48 1.24 5.43 7.99
C ALA A 48 1.47 5.13 9.48
N GLY A 49 2.36 4.19 9.77
CA GLY A 49 2.88 3.91 11.11
C GLY A 49 4.22 4.59 11.40
N ASN A 50 4.90 5.11 10.37
CA ASN A 50 6.16 5.83 10.53
C ASN A 50 6.01 7.12 11.38
N PRO A 51 7.03 7.53 12.16
CA PRO A 51 6.93 8.67 13.07
C PRO A 51 6.69 10.03 12.39
N ILE A 52 7.09 10.18 11.12
CA ILE A 52 7.00 11.45 10.39
C ILE A 52 5.57 11.72 9.94
N ASN A 53 4.86 10.67 9.54
CA ASN A 53 3.52 10.76 8.97
C ASN A 53 2.50 9.90 9.72
N TYR A 54 2.72 9.65 11.01
CA TYR A 54 1.86 8.79 11.81
C TYR A 54 0.38 9.10 11.60
N SER A 55 -0.40 8.04 11.34
CA SER A 55 -1.83 8.03 11.03
C SER A 55 -2.27 8.88 9.83
N LYS A 56 -1.35 9.46 9.05
CA LYS A 56 -1.71 10.15 7.80
C LYS A 56 -1.98 9.12 6.72
N LEU A 57 -3.10 9.30 6.03
CA LEU A 57 -3.51 8.43 4.94
C LEU A 57 -2.53 8.51 3.77
N ASN A 58 -2.15 7.36 3.24
CA ASN A 58 -1.33 7.17 2.04
C ASN A 58 0.08 7.76 2.10
N LYS A 59 0.52 8.35 3.21
CA LYS A 59 1.87 8.92 3.40
C LYS A 59 2.86 7.87 3.92
N LEU A 60 2.85 6.73 3.25
CA LEU A 60 3.68 5.57 3.56
C LEU A 60 5.14 5.84 3.20
N THR A 61 6.06 5.23 3.95
CA THR A 61 7.44 5.00 3.52
C THR A 61 7.50 3.90 2.45
N THR A 62 8.61 3.80 1.73
CA THR A 62 8.83 2.75 0.73
C THR A 62 8.67 1.34 1.33
N VAL A 63 9.14 1.12 2.57
CA VAL A 63 8.99 -0.19 3.22
C VAL A 63 7.55 -0.48 3.64
N GLU A 64 6.78 0.50 4.11
CA GLU A 64 5.35 0.32 4.41
C GLU A 64 4.55 0.02 3.15
N ALA A 65 4.87 0.69 2.05
CA ALA A 65 4.24 0.43 0.76
C ALA A 65 4.54 -1.00 0.27
N LEU A 66 5.81 -1.44 0.36
CA LEU A 66 6.19 -2.81 0.03
C LEU A 66 5.49 -3.82 0.95
N ALA A 67 5.46 -3.57 2.25
CA ALA A 67 4.82 -4.42 3.25
C ALA A 67 3.30 -4.56 2.99
N GLY A 68 2.60 -3.45 2.74
CA GLY A 68 1.18 -3.49 2.38
C GLY A 68 0.93 -4.23 1.07
N ALA A 69 1.80 -4.04 0.06
CA ALA A 69 1.66 -4.71 -1.23
C ALA A 69 1.83 -6.23 -1.12
N VAL A 70 2.89 -6.70 -0.44
CA VAL A 70 3.12 -8.14 -0.28
C VAL A 70 2.03 -8.79 0.58
N TYR A 71 1.48 -8.07 1.58
CA TYR A 71 0.35 -8.59 2.35
C TYR A 71 -0.90 -8.81 1.48
N ILE A 72 -1.28 -7.81 0.66
CA ILE A 72 -2.45 -7.91 -0.23
C ILE A 72 -2.26 -9.04 -1.25
N LEU A 73 -1.03 -9.29 -1.69
CA LEU A 73 -0.67 -10.42 -2.56
C LEU A 73 -0.52 -11.76 -1.80
N GLY A 74 -0.95 -11.84 -0.54
CA GLY A 74 -1.00 -13.07 0.24
C GLY A 74 0.33 -13.53 0.85
N GLU A 75 1.33 -12.65 0.95
CA GLU A 75 2.65 -12.94 1.55
C GLU A 75 2.77 -12.26 2.94
N SER A 76 1.96 -12.71 3.89
CA SER A 76 1.90 -12.13 5.25
C SER A 76 3.23 -12.26 6.00
N GLU A 77 3.94 -13.38 5.87
CA GLU A 77 5.25 -13.58 6.53
C GLU A 77 6.32 -12.59 6.02
N LEU A 78 6.31 -12.31 4.72
CA LEU A 78 7.20 -11.31 4.13
C LEU A 78 6.88 -9.90 4.64
N THR A 79 5.60 -9.59 4.86
CA THR A 79 5.15 -8.34 5.47
C THR A 79 5.83 -8.13 6.83
N HIS A 80 5.76 -9.11 7.71
CA HIS A 80 6.38 -9.05 9.04
C HIS A 80 7.92 -8.98 8.93
N THR A 81 8.51 -9.73 8.00
CA THR A 81 9.95 -9.74 7.75
C THR A 81 10.50 -8.38 7.31
N LEU A 82 9.73 -7.63 6.52
CA LEU A 82 10.08 -6.28 6.10
C LEU A 82 9.97 -5.29 7.27
N LEU A 83 8.86 -5.35 8.00
CA LEU A 83 8.53 -4.38 9.05
C LEU A 83 9.39 -4.53 10.31
N GLN A 84 9.78 -5.75 10.69
CA GLN A 84 10.57 -6.00 11.91
C GLN A 84 11.95 -5.30 11.93
N LYS A 85 12.45 -4.86 10.76
CA LYS A 85 13.69 -4.10 10.64
C LYS A 85 13.56 -2.66 11.16
N PHE A 86 12.33 -2.20 11.39
CA PHE A 86 12.02 -0.83 11.79
C PHE A 86 11.27 -0.85 13.12
N LYS A 87 11.71 -0.02 14.08
CA LYS A 87 11.09 0.06 15.43
C LYS A 87 9.59 0.36 15.39
N TRP A 88 9.15 1.14 14.39
CA TRP A 88 7.76 1.52 14.18
C TRP A 88 7.00 0.57 13.25
N GLY A 89 7.66 -0.44 12.67
CA GLY A 89 7.04 -1.41 11.77
C GLY A 89 5.83 -2.14 12.39
N PRO A 90 5.88 -2.61 13.65
CA PRO A 90 4.72 -3.17 14.33
C PRO A 90 3.54 -2.19 14.42
N THR A 91 3.81 -0.89 14.57
CA THR A 91 2.77 0.16 14.59
C THR A 91 2.03 0.25 13.26
N PHE A 92 2.75 0.24 12.13
CA PHE A 92 2.11 0.22 10.81
C PHE A 92 1.20 -0.99 10.65
N PHE A 93 1.68 -2.18 11.02
CA PHE A 93 0.86 -3.39 10.92
C PHE A 93 -0.36 -3.33 11.83
N ALA A 94 -0.19 -2.91 13.09
CA ALA A 94 -1.29 -2.80 14.05
C ALA A 94 -2.37 -1.82 13.59
N LEU A 95 -1.99 -0.67 13.04
CA LEU A 95 -2.92 0.34 12.52
C LEU A 95 -3.78 -0.19 11.35
N ASN A 96 -3.21 -1.08 10.52
CA ASN A 96 -3.82 -1.48 9.26
C ASN A 96 -4.23 -2.96 9.21
N LYS A 97 -4.11 -3.71 10.31
CA LYS A 97 -4.27 -5.17 10.31
C LYS A 97 -5.60 -5.61 9.67
N ASN A 98 -6.71 -5.01 10.10
CA ASN A 98 -8.03 -5.40 9.61
C ASN A 98 -8.23 -4.94 8.14
N LEU A 99 -7.84 -3.71 7.80
CA LEU A 99 -7.82 -3.21 6.42
C LEU A 99 -7.04 -4.14 5.48
N LEU A 100 -5.83 -4.53 5.87
CA LEU A 100 -4.98 -5.43 5.09
C LEU A 100 -5.63 -6.81 4.92
N GLN A 101 -6.25 -7.35 5.97
CA GLN A 101 -7.01 -8.60 5.88
C GLN A 101 -8.19 -8.50 4.92
N ASP A 102 -8.95 -7.42 4.95
CA ASP A 102 -10.14 -7.26 4.11
C ASP A 102 -9.74 -6.96 2.66
N TYR A 103 -8.75 -6.09 2.43
CA TYR A 103 -8.19 -5.82 1.11
C TYR A 103 -7.55 -7.06 0.45
N SER A 104 -6.96 -7.97 1.22
CA SER A 104 -6.44 -9.25 0.68
C SER A 104 -7.53 -10.19 0.16
N LYS A 105 -8.80 -9.97 0.54
CA LYS A 105 -9.95 -10.78 0.09
C LYS A 105 -10.73 -10.12 -1.03
N ALA A 106 -10.57 -8.81 -1.22
CA ALA A 106 -11.29 -8.04 -2.23
C ALA A 106 -10.98 -8.55 -3.65
N GLN A 107 -12.02 -8.78 -4.43
CA GLN A 107 -11.94 -9.27 -5.81
C GLN A 107 -12.02 -8.15 -6.84
N SER A 108 -12.38 -6.93 -6.42
CA SER A 108 -12.61 -5.80 -7.32
C SER A 108 -12.21 -4.46 -6.67
N GLU A 109 -11.98 -3.43 -7.50
CA GLU A 109 -11.76 -2.07 -6.98
C GLU A 109 -13.01 -1.49 -6.30
N SER A 110 -14.21 -1.94 -6.71
CA SER A 110 -15.46 -1.58 -6.05
C SER A 110 -15.52 -2.09 -4.61
N GLU A 111 -15.14 -3.34 -4.35
CA GLU A 111 -15.03 -3.86 -2.98
C GLU A 111 -13.98 -3.12 -2.16
N ILE A 112 -12.86 -2.71 -2.75
CA ILE A 112 -11.87 -1.87 -2.06
C ILE A 112 -12.50 -0.54 -1.62
N LEU A 113 -13.33 0.08 -2.47
CA LEU A 113 -14.03 1.32 -2.13
C LEU A 113 -15.06 1.10 -1.02
N GLU A 114 -15.84 0.03 -1.09
CA GLU A 114 -16.80 -0.35 -0.06
C GLU A 114 -16.12 -0.56 1.30
N ILE A 115 -15.05 -1.37 1.34
CA ILE A 115 -14.23 -1.57 2.55
C ILE A 115 -13.70 -0.21 3.04
N SER A 116 -13.16 0.63 2.16
CA SER A 116 -12.63 1.94 2.56
C SER A 116 -13.70 2.81 3.21
N HIS A 117 -14.91 2.82 2.66
CA HIS A 117 -16.06 3.55 3.20
C HIS A 117 -16.51 3.00 4.55
N GLU A 118 -16.56 1.68 4.74
CA GLU A 118 -16.90 1.04 6.02
C GLU A 118 -15.93 1.44 7.16
N TYR A 119 -14.65 1.64 6.83
CA TYR A 119 -13.63 2.13 7.76
C TYR A 119 -13.60 3.67 7.89
N GLY A 120 -14.51 4.39 7.22
CA GLY A 120 -14.58 5.85 7.24
C GLY A 120 -13.39 6.52 6.54
N LEU A 121 -12.71 5.83 5.62
CA LEU A 121 -11.61 6.38 4.86
C LEU A 121 -12.14 7.15 3.64
N PRO A 122 -11.59 8.33 3.33
CA PRO A 122 -12.02 9.10 2.17
C PRO A 122 -11.65 8.38 0.88
N ASP A 123 -12.46 8.59 -0.15
CA ASP A 123 -12.16 8.13 -1.50
C ASP A 123 -10.78 8.67 -1.92
N SER A 124 -9.84 7.76 -2.17
CA SER A 124 -8.48 8.10 -2.62
C SER A 124 -8.44 8.61 -4.08
N GLN A 125 -9.51 9.27 -4.54
CA GLN A 125 -9.59 9.96 -5.83
C GLN A 125 -8.88 11.32 -5.82
N PHE A 126 -8.46 11.82 -4.65
CA PHE A 126 -7.84 13.15 -4.55
C PHE A 126 -6.44 13.08 -3.89
N ILE A 127 -5.43 12.84 -4.71
CA ILE A 127 -4.10 13.44 -4.57
C ILE A 127 -3.77 14.09 -5.91
#